data_AF-A0A355YMD7-F1
#
_entry.id   AF-A0A355YMD7-F1
#
_cell.length_a   1.000
_cell.length_b   1.000
_cell.length_c   1.000
_cell.angle_alpha   90.00
_cell.angle_beta   90.00
_cell.angle_gamma   90.00
#
_symmetry.space_group_name_H-M   'P 1'
#
loop_
_entity.id
_entity.type
_entity.pdbx_description
1 polymer ?
#
loop_
_entity_poly.entity_id
_entity_poly.type
_entity_poly.pdbx_seq_one_letter_code
_entity_poly.pdbx_strand_id
1 'polypeptide(L)' 'GNIFVALAKKAVSGVVSIDSIAGPSEILVLADETANPRYVAADLLSQAEHDELASA' A
#
# COMPACT_ATOMS: atom_id res chain seq x y z
N GLY A 1 6.44 1.97 8.19
CA GLY A 1 6.90 2.56 9.47
C GLY A 1 5.69 2.86 10.31
N ASN A 2 5.74 2.62 11.62
CA ASN A 2 4.57 2.80 12.49
C ASN A 2 4.17 4.29 12.65
N ILE A 3 3.08 4.53 13.38
CA ILE A 3 2.56 5.89 13.62
C ILE A 3 3.60 6.85 14.21
N PHE A 4 4.49 6.37 15.08
CA PHE A 4 5.55 7.20 15.67
C PHE A 4 6.55 7.65 14.62
N VAL A 5 6.96 6.77 13.71
CA VAL A 5 7.85 7.11 12.59
C VAL A 5 7.16 8.10 11.64
N ALA A 6 5.88 7.90 11.34
CA ALA A 6 5.12 8.83 10.50
C ALA A 6 5.03 10.23 11.12
N LEU A 7 4.75 10.34 12.42
CA LEU A 7 4.70 11.61 13.15
C LEU A 7 6.09 12.25 13.26
N ALA A 8 7.14 11.47 13.49
CA ALA A 8 8.51 11.97 13.52
C ALA A 8 8.92 12.54 12.16
N LYS A 9 8.66 11.83 11.05
CA LYS A 9 8.91 12.33 9.68
C LYS A 9 8.13 13.62 9.41
N LYS A 10 6.87 13.68 9.81
CA LYS A 10 6.04 14.90 9.69
C LYS A 10 6.63 16.08 10.46
N ALA A 11 7.13 15.85 11.68
CA ALA A 11 7.70 16.89 12.54
C ALA A 11 9.00 17.48 12.00
N VAL A 12 9.82 16.70 11.29
CA VAL A 12 11.09 17.14 10.72
C VAL A 12 11.00 17.54 9.24
N SER A 13 9.82 17.37 8.62
CA SER A 13 9.56 17.76 7.24
C SER A 13 9.81 19.26 7.04
N GLY A 14 10.67 19.61 6.09
CA GLY A 14 11.07 21.00 5.81
C GLY A 14 12.36 21.44 6.51
N VAL A 15 12.83 20.71 7.53
CA VAL A 15 14.19 20.82 8.08
C VAL A 15 15.12 19.85 7.37
N VAL A 16 14.63 18.64 7.12
CA VAL A 16 15.29 17.63 6.29
C VAL A 16 14.36 17.16 5.20
N SER A 17 14.94 16.63 4.13
CA SER A 17 14.18 15.94 3.10
C SER A 17 13.62 14.63 3.65
N ILE A 18 12.34 14.39 3.37
CA ILE A 18 11.69 13.10 3.53
C ILE A 18 11.13 12.67 2.17
N ASP A 19 11.03 11.37 1.95
CA ASP A 19 10.36 10.75 0.82
C ASP A 19 8.85 11.03 0.84
N SER A 20 8.14 10.46 1.83
CA SER A 20 6.69 10.62 2.00
C SER A 20 6.26 10.17 3.41
N ILE A 21 5.03 10.54 3.80
CA ILE A 21 4.36 9.94 4.96
C ILE A 21 3.62 8.70 4.46
N ALA A 22 3.99 7.53 4.98
CA ALA A 22 3.38 6.27 4.56
C ALA A 22 1.90 6.20 4.97
N GLY A 23 1.04 5.82 4.03
CA GLY A 23 -0.36 5.43 4.26
C GLY A 23 -0.56 3.93 4.00
N PRO A 24 -1.80 3.42 4.12
CA PRO A 24 -2.13 2.06 3.72
C PRO A 24 -1.84 1.85 2.24
N SER A 25 -1.45 0.63 1.87
CA SER A 25 -1.17 0.25 0.49
C SER A 25 -2.45 -0.22 -0.21
N GLU A 26 -2.54 -0.01 -1.52
CA GLU A 26 -3.66 -0.45 -2.34
C GLU A 26 -3.20 -1.09 -3.66
N ILE A 27 -4.01 -1.98 -4.22
CA ILE A 27 -3.87 -2.51 -5.59
C ILE A 27 -5.19 -2.34 -6.35
N LEU A 28 -5.11 -2.20 -7.68
CA LEU A 28 -6.25 -2.24 -8.60
C LEU A 28 -5.92 -3.18 -9.76
N VAL A 29 -6.74 -4.20 -9.97
CA VAL A 29 -6.59 -5.14 -11.09
C VAL A 29 -7.65 -4.86 -12.16
N LEU A 30 -7.21 -4.48 -13.35
CA LEU A 30 -8.04 -4.39 -14.55
C LEU A 30 -7.94 -5.70 -15.33
N ALA A 31 -9.03 -6.48 -15.36
CA ALA A 31 -9.09 -7.78 -16.01
C ALA A 31 -10.31 -7.88 -16.93
N ASP A 32 -10.11 -8.41 -18.13
CA ASP A 32 -11.18 -8.79 -19.05
C ASP A 32 -11.44 -10.30 -19.01
N GLU A 33 -12.32 -10.78 -19.88
CA GLU A 33 -12.71 -12.20 -19.99
C GLU A 33 -11.57 -13.16 -20.35
N THR A 34 -10.44 -12.66 -20.84
CA THR A 34 -9.28 -13.49 -21.21
C THR A 34 -8.32 -13.70 -20.04
N ALA A 35 -8.46 -12.92 -18.96
CA ALA A 35 -7.60 -13.02 -17.79
C ALA A 35 -7.79 -14.35 -17.06
N ASN A 36 -6.70 -14.95 -16.59
CA ASN A 36 -6.77 -16.15 -15.75
C ASN A 36 -7.25 -15.76 -14.34
N PRO A 37 -8.43 -16.23 -13.89
CA PRO A 37 -8.99 -15.81 -12.60
C PRO A 37 -8.11 -16.21 -11.41
N ARG A 38 -7.30 -17.28 -11.54
CA ARG A 38 -6.40 -17.72 -10.47
C ARG A 38 -5.27 -16.72 -10.23
N TYR A 39 -4.81 -16.02 -11.27
CA TYR A 39 -3.76 -15.01 -11.12
C TYR A 39 -4.32 -13.72 -10.56
N VAL A 40 -5.47 -13.28 -11.06
CA VAL A 40 -6.18 -12.11 -10.51
C VAL A 40 -6.45 -12.30 -9.01
N ALA A 41 -6.95 -13.46 -8.61
CA ALA A 41 -7.18 -13.75 -7.19
C ALA A 41 -5.88 -13.78 -6.37
N ALA A 42 -4.78 -14.30 -6.93
CA ALA A 42 -3.49 -14.31 -6.24
C ALA A 42 -2.95 -12.89 -6.02
N ASP A 43 -3.09 -12.00 -7.01
CA ASP A 43 -2.67 -10.61 -6.90
C ASP A 43 -3.48 -9.86 -5.83
N LEU A 44 -4.81 -10.01 -5.82
CA LEU A 44 -5.66 -9.41 -4.79
C LEU A 44 -5.33 -9.92 -3.39
N LEU A 45 -5.09 -11.22 -3.24
CA LEU A 45 -4.71 -11.82 -1.95
C LEU A 45 -3.33 -11.35 -1.48
N SER A 46 -2.37 -11.20 -2.41
CA SER A 46 -1.04 -10.68 -2.08
C SER A 46 -1.09 -9.26 -1.52
N GLN A 47 -2.05 -8.44 -1.96
CA GLN A 47 -2.25 -7.12 -1.36
C GLN A 47 -2.95 -7.19 -0.01
N ALA A 48 -3.97 -8.05 0.11
CA ALA A 48 -4.74 -8.18 1.34
C ALA A 48 -3.92 -8.72 2.53
N GLU A 49 -2.84 -9.47 2.29
CA GLU A 49 -1.96 -9.98 3.36
C GLU A 49 -1.01 -8.93 3.94
N HIS A 50 -0.83 -7.77 3.28
CA HIS A 50 0.19 -6.80 3.67
C HIS A 50 -0.14 -6.05 4.97
N ASP A 51 -1.39 -5.68 5.18
CA ASP A 51 -1.86 -4.93 6.36
C ASP A 51 -3.38 -5.04 6.47
N GLU A 52 -3.93 -4.98 7.69
CA GLU A 52 -5.38 -5.01 7.90
C GLU A 52 -6.11 -3.84 7.22
N LEU A 53 -5.41 -2.72 7.01
CA LEU A 53 -5.94 -1.54 6.32
C LEU A 53 -5.64 -1.53 4.81
N ALA A 54 -5.02 -2.59 4.27
CA ALA A 54 -4.76 -2.69 2.84
C ALA A 54 -6.07 -2.84 2.04
N SER A 55 -6.10 -2.26 0.84
CA SER A 55 -7.24 -2.37 -0.07
C SER A 55 -6.85 -3.13 -1.33
N ALA A 56 -7.71 -4.05 -1.78
CA ALA A 56 -7.54 -4.83 -3.00
C ALA A 56 -8.80 -4.78 -3.87
#